data_AF-A0AAW0CHA7-F1
#
_entry.id   AF-A0AAW0CHA7-F1
#
_cell.length_a   1.000
_cell.length_b   1.000
_cell.length_c   1.000
_cell.angle_alpha   90.00
_cell.angle_beta   90.00
_cell.angle_gamma   90.00
#
_symmetry.space_group_name_H-M   'P 1'
#
loop_
_entity.id
_entity.type
_entity.pdbx_description
1 polymer ?
#
loop_
_entity_poly.entity_id
_entity_poly.type
_entity_poly.pdbx_seq_one_letter_code
_entity_poly.pdbx_strand_id
1 'polypeptide(L)'
;MANTTVPVSLKPVAGFCIKSSTLQPAVYTPVSPAPSPSSLEPKNPPITIPAGFKIFVNIAWDANVPPPPECSEEAIKRAMEGQTSESDGANGSDEYFVPVVVSEGRQDTDKELSLQRIEAQTGLLLSRNIGTPNIAAKGKLEPRTVSIPSFLASKSSSEASHVAKKPLIEEITPAESEAVKKPKGILKTTQQPSPVAPRPSQIQQIPLQWSWSKQNDQIQIVISVPKLDNSVISKATFDIEPRRFILSIPNYPTLDVDLRISDAEIVS
;
A
#
# COMPACT_ATOMS: atom_id res chain seq x y z
N MET A 1 -31.44 19.66 9.29
CA MET A 1 -31.12 19.38 10.71
C MET A 1 -29.78 20.03 11.01
N ALA A 2 -29.53 20.55 12.23
CA ALA A 2 -28.22 21.10 12.57
C ALA A 2 -27.20 19.95 12.66
N ASN A 3 -26.05 20.09 11.99
CA ASN A 3 -24.99 19.08 12.03
C ASN A 3 -24.19 19.25 13.34
N THR A 4 -24.75 18.76 14.44
CA THR A 4 -24.10 18.78 15.76
C THR A 4 -22.80 17.98 15.69
N THR A 5 -21.67 18.62 15.99
CA THR A 5 -20.36 17.97 16.06
C THR A 5 -19.85 17.90 17.49
N VAL A 6 -19.06 16.88 17.79
CA VAL A 6 -18.50 16.57 19.11
C VAL A 6 -16.98 16.62 19.04
N PRO A 7 -16.30 17.34 19.95
CA PRO A 7 -14.85 17.35 20.01
C PRO A 7 -14.34 16.00 20.53
N VAL A 8 -13.47 15.33 19.77
CA VAL A 8 -12.88 14.04 20.10
C VAL A 8 -11.35 14.12 20.01
N SER A 9 -10.67 13.69 21.07
CA SER A 9 -9.21 13.66 21.16
C SER A 9 -8.65 12.37 20.57
N LEU A 10 -7.95 12.48 19.44
CA LEU A 10 -7.28 11.37 18.75
C LEU A 10 -5.81 11.23 19.20
N LYS A 11 -5.37 9.98 19.31
CA LYS A 11 -3.98 9.49 19.45
C LYS A 11 -3.69 8.49 18.32
N PRO A 12 -3.56 8.95 17.06
CA PRO A 12 -3.52 8.07 15.90
C PRO A 12 -2.28 7.16 15.86
N VAL A 13 -2.52 5.88 15.60
CA VAL A 13 -1.51 4.82 15.42
C VAL A 13 -1.17 4.70 13.94
N ALA A 14 0.13 4.71 13.60
CA ALA A 14 0.61 4.60 12.24
C ALA A 14 0.17 3.30 11.55
N GLY A 15 -0.35 3.41 10.33
CA GLY A 15 -0.68 2.29 9.46
C GLY A 15 0.34 2.15 8.34
N PHE A 16 0.18 2.97 7.28
CA PHE A 16 1.04 2.91 6.10
C PHE A 16 1.14 4.27 5.38
N CYS A 17 2.09 4.33 4.44
CA CYS A 17 2.41 5.48 3.63
C CYS A 17 2.15 5.29 2.13
N ILE A 18 1.58 6.31 1.47
CA ILE A 18 1.31 6.37 0.02
C ILE A 18 1.95 7.61 -0.63
N LYS A 19 2.75 7.47 -1.68
CA LYS A 19 3.37 8.59 -2.42
C LYS A 19 2.50 9.12 -3.55
N SER A 20 2.66 10.40 -3.90
CA SER A 20 2.19 11.03 -5.14
C SER A 20 3.01 12.30 -5.43
N SER A 21 2.60 13.08 -6.42
CA SER A 21 3.11 14.39 -6.76
C SER A 21 1.97 15.28 -7.25
N THR A 22 2.04 16.60 -7.05
CA THR A 22 1.13 17.54 -7.73
C THR A 22 1.22 17.41 -9.24
N LEU A 23 0.08 17.53 -9.93
CA LEU A 23 0.03 17.65 -11.39
C LEU A 23 0.11 19.10 -11.86
N GLN A 24 -0.35 20.06 -11.04
CA GLN A 24 -0.39 21.48 -11.35
C GLN A 24 0.14 22.31 -10.18
N PRO A 25 0.69 23.53 -10.42
CA PRO A 25 1.06 24.44 -9.35
C PRO A 25 -0.17 24.98 -8.62
N ALA A 26 -0.07 25.19 -7.31
CA ALA A 26 -1.15 25.71 -6.48
C ALA A 26 -0.62 26.36 -5.20
N VAL A 27 -1.52 26.97 -4.41
CA VAL A 27 -1.22 27.53 -3.09
C VAL A 27 -2.16 26.92 -2.07
N TYR A 28 -1.63 26.16 -1.12
CA TYR A 28 -2.42 25.64 0.00
C TYR A 28 -2.41 26.65 1.15
N THR A 29 -3.60 27.10 1.56
CA THR A 29 -3.77 27.98 2.72
C THR A 29 -4.36 27.15 3.85
N PRO A 30 -3.57 26.80 4.89
CA PRO A 30 -4.08 26.01 6.02
C PRO A 30 -5.16 26.80 6.77
N VAL A 31 -6.22 26.10 7.18
CA VAL A 31 -7.35 26.72 7.86
C VAL A 31 -6.91 27.05 9.29
N SER A 32 -6.64 28.33 9.55
CA SER A 32 -6.37 28.76 10.93
C SER A 32 -7.62 28.49 11.78
N PRO A 33 -7.50 27.83 12.95
CA PRO A 33 -8.59 27.82 13.91
C PRO A 33 -8.95 29.27 14.30
N ALA A 34 -10.20 29.47 14.71
CA ALA A 34 -10.76 30.78 15.01
C ALA A 34 -9.82 31.62 15.90
N PRO A 35 -9.66 32.93 15.64
CA PRO A 35 -8.61 33.74 16.25
C PRO A 35 -8.75 33.76 17.77
N SER A 36 -7.80 33.11 18.45
CA SER A 36 -7.58 33.34 19.87
C SER A 36 -7.26 34.82 20.09
N PRO A 37 -7.95 35.55 20.99
CA PRO A 37 -7.91 37.02 21.07
C PRO A 37 -6.57 37.63 21.53
N SER A 38 -5.49 36.84 21.57
CA SER A 38 -4.18 37.22 22.08
C SER A 38 -3.02 36.89 21.11
N SER A 39 -3.31 36.51 19.86
CA SER A 39 -2.29 36.21 18.84
C SER A 39 -2.53 37.05 17.59
N LEU A 40 -1.70 38.08 17.38
CA LEU A 40 -1.81 39.01 16.24
C LEU A 40 -1.12 38.53 14.95
N GLU A 41 -0.31 37.48 15.03
CA GLU A 41 0.37 36.90 13.87
C GLU A 41 -0.43 35.72 13.26
N PRO A 42 -0.63 35.67 11.93
CA PRO A 42 -1.25 34.53 11.27
C PRO A 42 -0.32 33.31 11.39
N LYS A 43 -0.77 32.30 12.13
CA LYS A 43 0.09 31.25 12.68
C LYS A 43 0.74 30.31 11.65
N ASN A 44 0.26 30.32 10.40
CA ASN A 44 0.81 29.56 9.28
C ASN A 44 0.72 30.40 7.98
N PRO A 45 1.82 30.68 7.27
CA PRO A 45 1.77 31.32 5.96
C PRO A 45 1.23 30.35 4.88
N PRO A 46 0.68 30.86 3.76
CA PRO A 46 0.30 30.04 2.62
C PRO A 46 1.50 29.26 2.05
N ILE A 47 1.29 28.00 1.70
CA ILE A 47 2.32 27.09 1.20
C ILE A 47 2.20 27.03 -0.33
N THR A 48 3.18 27.57 -1.04
CA THR A 48 3.27 27.43 -2.51
C THR A 48 3.71 26.02 -2.88
N ILE A 49 2.91 25.32 -3.67
CA ILE A 49 3.16 23.94 -4.11
C ILE A 49 3.36 23.96 -5.63
N PRO A 50 4.59 23.84 -6.16
CA PRO A 50 4.82 23.76 -7.59
C PRO A 50 4.31 22.44 -8.18
N ALA A 51 4.21 22.33 -9.51
CA ALA A 51 3.95 21.04 -10.17
C ALA A 51 5.10 20.06 -9.93
N GLY A 52 4.79 18.75 -9.82
CA GLY A 52 5.76 17.70 -9.52
C GLY A 52 6.27 17.70 -8.07
N PHE A 53 5.77 18.58 -7.21
CA PHE A 53 6.12 18.58 -5.78
C PHE A 53 5.63 17.29 -5.14
N LYS A 54 6.49 16.60 -4.38
CA LYS A 54 6.11 15.35 -3.74
C LYS A 54 5.05 15.60 -2.68
N ILE A 55 3.97 14.85 -2.80
CA ILE A 55 3.00 14.68 -1.73
C ILE A 55 2.72 13.19 -1.55
N PHE A 56 1.91 12.86 -0.57
CA PHE A 56 2.43 12.01 0.51
C PHE A 56 1.23 11.50 1.34
N VAL A 57 1.25 10.30 1.96
CA VAL A 57 0.22 9.43 2.67
C VAL A 57 0.25 8.89 4.11
N ASN A 58 0.17 9.61 5.22
CA ASN A 58 -0.15 8.99 6.52
C ASN A 58 -1.60 8.43 6.54
N ILE A 59 -1.77 7.12 6.35
CA ILE A 59 -2.96 6.41 6.82
C ILE A 59 -2.69 5.92 8.24
N ALA A 60 -3.55 6.31 9.17
CA ALA A 60 -3.43 6.01 10.59
C ALA A 60 -4.79 5.66 11.18
N TRP A 61 -4.77 4.84 12.23
CA TRP A 61 -5.95 4.28 12.89
C TRP A 61 -6.12 4.87 14.29
N ASP A 62 -7.36 5.01 14.76
CA ASP A 62 -7.62 5.48 16.11
C ASP A 62 -8.91 4.84 16.64
N ALA A 63 -8.91 4.36 17.89
CA ALA A 63 -10.08 3.74 18.50
C ALA A 63 -11.26 4.71 18.72
N ASN A 64 -10.99 6.03 18.69
CA ASN A 64 -11.99 7.08 18.78
C ASN A 64 -12.51 7.53 17.40
N VAL A 65 -11.91 7.07 16.30
CA VAL A 65 -12.52 7.18 14.97
C VAL A 65 -13.53 6.03 14.84
N PRO A 66 -14.82 6.33 14.61
CA PRO A 66 -15.84 5.29 14.57
C PRO A 66 -15.67 4.39 13.34
N PRO A 67 -16.00 3.08 13.46
CA PRO A 67 -15.95 2.16 12.33
C PRO A 67 -16.99 2.53 11.26
N PRO A 68 -16.82 2.05 10.01
CA PRO A 68 -17.87 2.10 9.00
C PRO A 68 -19.18 1.48 9.51
N PRO A 69 -20.35 1.95 9.04
CA PRO A 69 -21.61 1.27 9.29
C PRO A 69 -21.57 -0.19 8.82
N GLU A 70 -22.17 -1.09 9.60
CA GLU A 70 -22.40 -2.47 9.15
C GLU A 70 -23.33 -2.46 7.94
N CYS A 71 -22.91 -3.09 6.84
CA CYS A 71 -23.59 -3.08 5.56
C CYS A 71 -23.37 -4.41 4.82
N SER A 72 -24.20 -4.72 3.82
CA SER A 72 -24.03 -5.97 3.05
C SER A 72 -22.80 -5.90 2.13
N GLU A 73 -22.16 -7.05 1.87
CA GLU A 73 -21.03 -7.11 0.93
C GLU A 73 -21.39 -6.57 -0.46
N GLU A 74 -22.64 -6.71 -0.88
CA GLU A 74 -23.16 -6.21 -2.16
C GLU A 74 -23.20 -4.69 -2.20
N ALA A 75 -23.55 -4.03 -1.09
CA ALA A 75 -23.49 -2.58 -0.97
C ALA A 75 -22.03 -2.07 -0.92
N ILE A 76 -21.14 -2.80 -0.23
CA ILE A 76 -19.71 -2.50 -0.21
C ILE A 76 -19.12 -2.62 -1.63
N LYS A 77 -19.44 -3.68 -2.38
CA LYS A 77 -19.00 -3.89 -3.78
C LYS A 77 -19.51 -2.76 -4.69
N ARG A 78 -20.81 -2.43 -4.63
CA ARG A 78 -21.37 -1.30 -5.39
C ARG A 78 -20.69 0.04 -5.08
N ALA A 79 -20.39 0.31 -3.81
CA ALA A 79 -19.65 1.50 -3.40
C ALA A 79 -18.20 1.51 -3.93
N MET A 80 -17.51 0.35 -3.94
CA MET A 80 -16.17 0.21 -4.52
C MET A 80 -16.15 0.37 -6.05
N GLU A 81 -17.20 -0.08 -6.73
CA GLU A 81 -17.38 0.08 -8.19
C GLU A 81 -17.82 1.49 -8.60
N GLY A 82 -18.11 2.39 -7.63
CA GLY A 82 -18.63 3.72 -7.90
C GLY A 82 -20.08 3.74 -8.38
N GLN A 83 -20.82 2.64 -8.21
CA GLN A 83 -22.24 2.53 -8.56
C GLN A 83 -23.13 3.14 -7.48
N THR A 84 -22.95 4.44 -7.22
CA THR A 84 -23.94 5.22 -6.46
C THR A 84 -25.25 5.21 -7.21
N SER A 85 -26.27 4.59 -6.62
CA SER A 85 -27.59 4.50 -7.23
C SER A 85 -28.25 5.87 -7.23
N GLU A 86 -28.22 6.59 -8.35
CA GLU A 86 -28.90 7.90 -8.52
C GLU A 86 -30.44 7.81 -8.50
N SER A 87 -30.99 6.64 -8.18
CA SER A 87 -32.43 6.37 -8.10
C SER A 87 -33.06 6.96 -6.83
N ASP A 88 -33.63 8.15 -6.99
CA ASP A 88 -34.73 8.76 -6.23
C ASP A 88 -34.76 8.56 -4.70
N GLY A 89 -34.45 9.65 -3.98
CA GLY A 89 -34.31 9.65 -2.53
C GLY A 89 -35.60 9.36 -1.74
N ALA A 90 -35.55 8.29 -0.96
CA ALA A 90 -36.43 8.08 0.20
C ALA A 90 -35.71 7.34 1.36
N ASN A 91 -34.91 6.32 1.06
CA ASN A 91 -34.17 5.51 2.05
C ASN A 91 -32.65 5.63 1.87
N GLY A 92 -32.07 6.76 2.29
CA GLY A 92 -30.61 6.99 2.27
C GLY A 92 -29.83 6.26 3.38
N SER A 93 -30.21 5.02 3.73
CA SER A 93 -29.58 4.22 4.79
C SER A 93 -28.44 3.32 4.32
N ASP A 94 -28.41 2.99 3.02
CA ASP A 94 -27.60 1.89 2.48
C ASP A 94 -26.35 2.37 1.72
N GLU A 95 -26.05 3.68 1.77
CA GLU A 95 -24.80 4.22 1.23
C GLU A 95 -23.64 3.87 2.16
N TYR A 96 -22.86 2.85 1.77
CA TYR A 96 -21.67 2.46 2.52
C TYR A 96 -20.58 3.53 2.42
N PHE A 97 -20.18 4.10 3.57
CA PHE A 97 -19.10 5.07 3.66
C PHE A 97 -18.10 4.71 4.75
N VAL A 98 -16.84 5.12 4.55
CA VAL A 98 -15.77 4.99 5.55
C VAL A 98 -15.57 6.34 6.25
N PRO A 99 -15.76 6.43 7.58
CA PRO A 99 -15.38 7.61 8.36
C PRO A 99 -13.87 7.87 8.23
N VAL A 100 -13.49 9.05 7.74
CA VAL A 100 -12.07 9.46 7.68
C VAL A 100 -11.94 10.88 8.21
N VAL A 101 -11.00 11.08 9.14
CA VAL A 101 -10.61 12.37 9.69
C VAL A 101 -9.33 12.83 8.98
N VAL A 102 -9.36 14.01 8.38
CA VAL A 102 -8.20 14.62 7.70
C VAL A 102 -7.54 15.62 8.64
N SER A 103 -6.21 15.70 8.63
CA SER A 103 -5.45 16.81 9.22
C SER A 103 -5.26 17.94 8.22
N GLU A 104 -5.09 19.16 8.72
CA GLU A 104 -4.45 20.22 7.93
C GLU A 104 -3.13 19.71 7.32
N GLY A 105 -2.85 20.14 6.09
CA GLY A 105 -1.58 19.92 5.43
C GLY A 105 -0.47 20.61 6.21
N ARG A 106 0.66 19.93 6.38
CA ARG A 106 1.90 20.51 6.92
C ARG A 106 2.99 20.40 5.88
N GLN A 107 3.88 21.39 5.81
CA GLN A 107 5.12 21.24 5.07
C GLN A 107 6.04 20.31 5.87
N ASP A 108 6.22 19.08 5.40
CA ASP A 108 7.08 18.09 6.02
C ASP A 108 8.31 17.85 5.13
N THR A 109 9.49 17.74 5.74
CA THR A 109 10.73 17.49 5.00
C THR A 109 10.84 15.99 4.67
N ASP A 110 10.23 15.62 3.53
CA ASP A 110 10.30 14.36 2.76
C ASP A 110 9.84 13.06 3.47
N LYS A 111 8.60 12.59 3.16
CA LYS A 111 8.13 11.17 3.04
C LYS A 111 6.79 10.72 3.72
N GLU A 112 5.63 11.22 3.24
CA GLU A 112 4.24 10.62 3.31
C GLU A 112 3.12 11.07 4.36
N LEU A 113 2.24 12.11 4.11
CA LEU A 113 1.17 12.67 5.00
C LEU A 113 -0.37 12.62 4.64
N SER A 114 -0.95 13.07 3.52
CA SER A 114 -2.33 12.71 3.04
C SER A 114 -2.69 13.09 1.57
N LEU A 115 -3.60 12.35 0.88
CA LEU A 115 -3.96 12.56 -0.56
C LEU A 115 -5.47 12.68 -0.89
N GLN A 116 -6.23 11.59 -1.09
CA GLN A 116 -7.53 11.66 -1.81
C GLN A 116 -8.56 12.63 -1.18
N ARG A 117 -8.59 12.70 0.16
CA ARG A 117 -9.48 13.63 0.88
C ARG A 117 -8.91 15.06 0.97
N ILE A 118 -7.61 15.24 0.71
CA ILE A 118 -6.99 16.56 0.51
C ILE A 118 -7.42 17.15 -0.84
N GLU A 119 -7.54 16.37 -1.92
CA GLU A 119 -8.01 16.88 -3.23
C GLU A 119 -9.35 17.62 -3.08
N ALA A 120 -10.33 16.96 -2.44
CA ALA A 120 -11.67 17.50 -2.22
C ALA A 120 -11.72 18.70 -1.25
N GLN A 121 -10.81 18.76 -0.26
CA GLN A 121 -10.78 19.84 0.73
C GLN A 121 -9.94 21.07 0.31
N THR A 122 -8.97 20.89 -0.58
CA THR A 122 -7.97 21.91 -0.91
C THR A 122 -7.96 22.35 -2.38
N GLY A 123 -8.65 21.62 -3.27
CA GLY A 123 -8.65 21.88 -4.71
C GLY A 123 -7.36 21.49 -5.43
N LEU A 124 -6.44 20.78 -4.76
CA LEU A 124 -5.19 20.30 -5.35
C LEU A 124 -5.44 19.05 -6.23
N LEU A 125 -4.86 19.03 -7.43
CA LEU A 125 -4.87 17.85 -8.32
C LEU A 125 -3.59 17.02 -8.17
N LEU A 126 -3.74 15.75 -7.80
CA LEU A 126 -2.67 14.87 -7.37
C LEU A 126 -2.47 13.71 -8.37
N SER A 127 -1.22 13.26 -8.52
CA SER A 127 -0.87 12.18 -9.43
C SER A 127 -1.38 10.84 -8.92
N ARG A 128 -2.00 10.06 -9.81
CA ARG A 128 -2.42 8.68 -9.52
C ARG A 128 -1.30 7.66 -9.67
N ASN A 129 -0.10 8.08 -10.09
CA ASN A 129 1.09 7.21 -10.08
C ASN A 129 1.62 7.09 -8.64
N ILE A 130 0.99 6.18 -7.92
CA ILE A 130 1.15 5.96 -6.49
C ILE A 130 2.25 4.91 -6.23
N GLY A 131 3.14 5.22 -5.30
CA GLY A 131 4.09 4.23 -4.76
C GLY A 131 3.90 4.06 -3.26
N THR A 132 3.96 2.84 -2.75
CA THR A 132 3.91 2.53 -1.32
C THR A 132 5.33 2.40 -0.76
N PRO A 133 5.95 3.47 -0.21
CA PRO A 133 7.21 3.32 0.50
C PRO A 133 7.05 2.40 1.72
N ASN A 134 8.08 1.61 2.02
CA ASN A 134 8.11 0.72 3.19
C ASN A 134 8.37 1.51 4.49
N ILE A 135 7.42 2.37 4.87
CA ILE A 135 7.38 3.15 6.11
C ILE A 135 5.94 3.22 6.63
N ALA A 136 5.74 3.14 7.95
CA ALA A 136 4.42 3.15 8.55
C ALA A 136 3.79 4.56 8.64
N ALA A 137 4.61 5.60 8.80
CA ALA A 137 4.17 6.99 8.88
C ALA A 137 5.30 7.97 8.51
N LYS A 138 4.94 9.15 7.97
CA LYS A 138 5.82 10.32 7.93
C LYS A 138 5.76 11.11 9.22
N GLY A 139 6.94 11.39 9.75
CA GLY A 139 7.14 12.32 10.85
C GLY A 139 6.47 11.80 12.13
N LYS A 140 6.27 12.69 13.09
CA LYS A 140 5.53 12.33 14.30
C LYS A 140 4.02 12.51 14.04
N LEU A 141 3.24 11.53 14.49
CA LEU A 141 1.79 11.65 14.58
C LEU A 141 1.46 12.31 15.92
N GLU A 142 1.06 13.57 15.88
CA GLU A 142 0.73 14.33 17.09
C GLU A 142 -0.72 14.07 17.52
N PRO A 143 -0.99 13.90 18.84
CA PRO A 143 -2.35 13.87 19.36
C PRO A 143 -3.09 15.17 19.04
N ARG A 144 -4.37 15.06 18.65
CA ARG A 144 -5.16 16.22 18.20
C ARG A 144 -6.64 16.06 18.53
N THR A 145 -7.30 17.17 18.85
CA THR A 145 -8.76 17.22 18.97
C THR A 145 -9.37 17.59 17.63
N VAL A 146 -10.39 16.86 17.20
CA VAL A 146 -11.14 17.10 15.96
C VAL A 146 -12.64 17.11 16.27
N SER A 147 -13.44 17.83 15.49
CA SER A 147 -14.90 17.78 15.61
C SER A 147 -15.45 16.71 14.67
N ILE A 148 -16.06 15.65 15.22
CA ILE A 148 -16.76 14.63 14.42
C ILE A 148 -18.28 14.80 14.52
N PRO A 149 -19.06 14.51 13.47
CA PRO A 149 -20.52 14.50 13.56
C PRO A 149 -21.03 13.59 14.68
N SER A 150 -21.97 14.09 15.48
CA SER A 150 -22.50 13.41 16.67
C SER A 150 -23.11 12.04 16.38
N PHE A 151 -23.72 11.84 15.20
CA PHE A 151 -24.25 10.54 14.79
C PHE A 151 -23.17 9.46 14.71
N LEU A 152 -21.94 9.82 14.33
CA LEU A 152 -20.80 8.92 14.30
C LEU A 152 -20.20 8.63 15.69
N ALA A 153 -20.33 9.56 16.65
CA ALA A 153 -19.77 9.42 18.00
C ALA A 153 -20.54 8.45 18.92
N SER A 154 -21.72 7.99 18.51
CA SER A 154 -22.75 7.45 19.40
C SER A 154 -22.62 5.97 19.82
N LYS A 155 -21.68 5.19 19.27
CA LYS A 155 -21.65 3.72 19.46
C LYS A 155 -20.55 3.14 20.37
N SER A 156 -19.61 3.94 20.89
CA SER A 156 -18.42 3.42 21.62
C SER A 156 -18.36 3.75 23.11
N SER A 157 -19.33 4.46 23.68
CA SER A 157 -19.25 4.98 25.07
C SER A 157 -20.32 4.48 26.04
N SER A 158 -21.15 3.51 25.65
CA SER A 158 -22.22 2.97 26.50
C SER A 158 -22.39 1.45 26.39
N GLU A 159 -21.41 0.70 26.90
CA GLU A 159 -21.60 -0.44 27.82
C GLU A 159 -20.25 -1.09 28.18
N ALA A 160 -19.68 -0.67 29.31
CA ALA A 160 -18.52 -1.33 29.90
C ALA A 160 -18.97 -2.57 30.70
N SER A 161 -19.32 -3.64 30.00
CA SER A 161 -19.75 -4.93 30.58
C SER A 161 -18.64 -5.97 30.50
N HIS A 162 -18.13 -6.39 31.66
CA HIS A 162 -17.02 -7.35 31.82
C HIS A 162 -17.28 -8.71 31.13
N VAL A 163 -16.63 -8.96 29.99
CA VAL A 163 -16.24 -10.33 29.56
C VAL A 163 -14.84 -10.29 28.96
N ALA A 164 -13.84 -10.75 29.71
CA ALA A 164 -12.50 -10.93 29.19
C ALA A 164 -12.47 -12.03 28.11
N LYS A 165 -12.17 -11.68 26.86
CA LYS A 165 -11.88 -12.64 25.79
C LYS A 165 -10.41 -12.54 25.40
N LYS A 166 -9.79 -13.71 25.25
CA LYS A 166 -8.36 -13.92 25.07
C LYS A 166 -7.92 -13.48 23.66
N PRO A 167 -6.67 -13.00 23.46
CA PRO A 167 -6.10 -12.88 22.13
C PRO A 167 -5.99 -14.26 21.46
N LEU A 168 -6.23 -14.32 20.15
CA LEU A 168 -6.33 -15.55 19.35
C LEU A 168 -5.04 -15.88 18.57
N ILE A 169 -3.91 -15.27 18.94
CA ILE A 169 -2.61 -15.45 18.27
C ILE A 169 -1.63 -15.99 19.30
N GLU A 170 -1.23 -17.24 19.11
CA GLU A 170 -0.24 -17.96 19.91
C GLU A 170 1.12 -17.87 19.21
N GLU A 171 2.08 -17.22 19.85
CA GLU A 171 3.42 -16.98 19.31
C GLU A 171 4.32 -18.20 19.60
N ILE A 172 4.80 -18.87 18.55
CA ILE A 172 5.63 -20.08 18.70
C ILE A 172 7.08 -19.68 18.97
N THR A 173 7.51 -19.70 20.23
CA THR A 173 8.93 -19.63 20.61
C THR A 173 9.67 -20.92 20.22
N PRO A 174 10.73 -20.87 19.40
CA PRO A 174 11.70 -21.96 19.32
C PRO A 174 12.69 -21.87 20.48
N ALA A 175 12.77 -22.92 21.30
CA ALA A 175 13.73 -23.02 22.39
C ALA A 175 15.16 -23.26 21.89
N GLU A 176 16.12 -22.79 22.69
CA GLU A 176 17.57 -22.80 22.44
C GLU A 176 18.23 -24.15 22.81
N SER A 177 19.55 -24.28 22.57
CA SER A 177 20.50 -25.36 22.98
C SER A 177 20.77 -26.42 21.88
N GLU A 178 22.01 -26.86 21.57
CA GLU A 178 23.35 -26.60 22.15
C GLU A 178 24.45 -26.38 21.06
N ALA A 179 25.64 -25.98 21.52
CA ALA A 179 26.84 -25.72 20.72
C ALA A 179 27.56 -26.99 20.20
N VAL A 180 28.55 -26.84 19.30
CA VAL A 180 29.96 -27.27 19.54
C VAL A 180 30.94 -26.96 18.37
N LYS A 181 32.04 -26.27 18.72
CA LYS A 181 33.42 -26.22 18.14
C LYS A 181 33.69 -25.70 16.70
N LYS A 182 34.52 -24.64 16.67
CA LYS A 182 35.49 -24.28 15.60
C LYS A 182 36.71 -25.22 15.66
N PRO A 183 37.56 -25.24 14.61
CA PRO A 183 38.90 -24.68 14.84
C PRO A 183 39.39 -23.75 13.72
N LYS A 184 40.46 -22.98 14.03
CA LYS A 184 41.20 -22.13 13.07
C LYS A 184 42.39 -22.90 12.49
N GLY A 185 42.77 -22.60 11.25
CA GLY A 185 44.06 -22.99 10.67
C GLY A 185 44.49 -21.98 9.59
N ILE A 186 45.68 -21.40 9.74
CA ILE A 186 46.26 -20.41 8.82
C ILE A 186 47.55 -21.00 8.26
N LEU A 187 47.67 -21.20 6.94
CA LEU A 187 48.97 -21.16 6.27
C LEU A 187 48.92 -20.86 4.76
N LYS A 188 49.71 -19.85 4.40
CA LYS A 188 50.36 -19.47 3.11
C LYS A 188 51.01 -20.68 2.37
N THR A 189 51.35 -20.74 1.07
CA THR A 189 51.53 -19.81 -0.10
C THR A 189 51.58 -20.67 -1.40
N THR A 190 51.34 -20.10 -2.62
CA THR A 190 52.20 -20.18 -3.86
C THR A 190 51.43 -19.89 -5.16
N GLN A 191 52.12 -19.34 -6.18
CA GLN A 191 51.61 -18.73 -7.41
C GLN A 191 51.53 -19.67 -8.64
N GLN A 192 50.65 -19.28 -9.59
CA GLN A 192 50.73 -19.44 -11.05
C GLN A 192 50.73 -20.84 -11.71
N PRO A 193 50.40 -20.94 -13.02
CA PRO A 193 49.68 -20.00 -13.89
C PRO A 193 48.40 -20.61 -14.53
N SER A 194 47.59 -19.76 -15.18
CA SER A 194 46.49 -20.19 -16.06
C SER A 194 46.98 -21.11 -17.20
N PRO A 195 46.15 -22.03 -17.71
CA PRO A 195 45.41 -21.65 -18.92
C PRO A 195 44.00 -22.27 -19.09
N VAL A 196 43.27 -21.74 -20.07
CA VAL A 196 42.01 -22.22 -20.68
C VAL A 196 40.76 -22.20 -19.79
N ALA A 197 39.84 -21.29 -20.12
CA ALA A 197 38.51 -21.24 -19.52
C ALA A 197 37.67 -22.48 -19.90
N PRO A 198 36.92 -23.09 -18.96
CA PRO A 198 35.89 -24.04 -19.31
C PRO A 198 34.72 -23.27 -19.95
N ARG A 199 34.53 -23.43 -21.25
CA ARG A 199 33.30 -23.02 -21.93
C ARG A 199 32.13 -23.71 -21.21
N PRO A 200 31.14 -22.98 -20.65
CA PRO A 200 30.02 -23.63 -19.98
C PRO A 200 29.30 -24.53 -20.96
N SER A 201 29.16 -25.80 -20.57
CA SER A 201 28.57 -26.83 -21.40
C SER A 201 27.15 -26.43 -21.79
N GLN A 202 26.85 -26.42 -23.09
CA GLN A 202 25.47 -26.28 -23.57
C GLN A 202 24.69 -27.54 -23.16
N ILE A 203 24.11 -27.49 -21.96
CA ILE A 203 23.04 -28.40 -21.55
C ILE A 203 21.96 -28.27 -22.62
N GLN A 204 21.47 -29.39 -23.17
CA GLN A 204 20.36 -29.39 -24.11
C GLN A 204 19.16 -28.71 -23.46
N GLN A 205 18.91 -27.47 -23.87
CA GLN A 205 17.85 -26.63 -23.33
C GLN A 205 16.52 -27.15 -23.87
N ILE A 206 15.84 -27.97 -23.06
CA ILE A 206 14.44 -28.32 -23.30
C ILE A 206 13.65 -27.00 -23.27
N PRO A 207 12.90 -26.65 -24.32
CA PRO A 207 12.10 -25.43 -24.32
C PRO A 207 11.05 -25.51 -23.23
N LEU A 208 10.90 -24.41 -22.46
CA LEU A 208 9.89 -24.31 -21.42
C LEU A 208 8.51 -24.48 -22.07
N GLN A 209 7.76 -25.49 -21.62
CA GLN A 209 6.41 -25.71 -22.10
C GLN A 209 5.48 -24.74 -21.39
N TRP A 210 4.69 -24.00 -22.14
CA TRP A 210 3.72 -23.07 -21.56
C TRP A 210 2.38 -23.17 -22.30
N SER A 211 1.32 -22.82 -21.60
CA SER A 211 -0.01 -22.70 -22.17
C SER A 211 -0.79 -21.60 -21.46
N TRP A 212 -1.87 -21.15 -22.08
CA TRP A 212 -2.83 -20.25 -21.45
C TRP A 212 -4.25 -20.71 -21.72
N SER A 213 -5.18 -20.31 -20.87
CA SER A 213 -6.61 -20.44 -21.10
C SER A 213 -7.36 -19.26 -20.50
N LYS A 214 -8.50 -18.90 -21.12
CA LYS A 214 -9.46 -17.95 -20.52
C LYS A 214 -10.56 -18.74 -19.82
N GLN A 215 -10.74 -18.50 -18.51
CA GLN A 215 -11.81 -19.11 -17.72
C GLN A 215 -12.62 -17.99 -17.07
N ASN A 216 -13.91 -17.92 -17.40
CA ASN A 216 -14.78 -16.79 -17.06
C ASN A 216 -14.14 -15.46 -17.52
N ASP A 217 -13.76 -14.61 -16.57
CA ASP A 217 -13.08 -13.33 -16.81
C ASP A 217 -11.63 -13.30 -16.29
N GLN A 218 -11.02 -14.47 -16.08
CA GLN A 218 -9.62 -14.62 -15.68
C GLN A 218 -8.78 -15.29 -16.76
N ILE A 219 -7.52 -14.88 -16.87
CA ILE A 219 -6.52 -15.50 -17.73
C ILE A 219 -5.64 -16.40 -16.86
N GLN A 220 -5.64 -17.69 -17.13
CA GLN A 220 -4.75 -18.65 -16.48
C GLN A 220 -3.56 -18.93 -17.41
N ILE A 221 -2.35 -18.60 -16.97
CA ILE A 221 -1.10 -18.93 -17.65
C ILE A 221 -0.40 -20.05 -16.86
N VAL A 222 -0.01 -21.13 -17.53
CA VAL A 222 0.66 -22.29 -16.93
C VAL A 222 2.01 -22.46 -17.60
N ILE A 223 3.09 -22.39 -16.81
CA ILE A 223 4.46 -22.55 -17.30
C ILE A 223 5.09 -23.77 -16.61
N SER A 224 5.42 -24.78 -17.40
CA SER A 224 5.99 -26.05 -16.93
C SER A 224 7.52 -26.02 -17.04
N VAL A 225 8.18 -25.85 -15.90
CA VAL A 225 9.65 -25.82 -15.78
C VAL A 225 10.16 -27.16 -15.23
N PRO A 226 10.79 -28.02 -16.06
CA PRO A 226 11.27 -29.31 -15.59
C PRO A 226 12.52 -29.16 -14.69
N LYS A 227 12.55 -29.90 -13.57
CA LYS A 227 13.70 -30.02 -12.65
C LYS A 227 14.11 -28.73 -11.92
N LEU A 228 13.14 -27.90 -11.53
CA LEU A 228 13.40 -26.64 -10.83
C LEU A 228 13.78 -26.86 -9.35
N ASP A 229 15.04 -26.61 -9.00
CA ASP A 229 15.53 -26.67 -7.61
C ASP A 229 15.14 -25.41 -6.80
N ASN A 230 14.81 -25.57 -5.51
CA ASN A 230 14.46 -24.46 -4.59
C ASN A 230 15.51 -23.33 -4.55
N SER A 231 16.80 -23.66 -4.70
CA SER A 231 17.90 -22.68 -4.74
C SER A 231 17.86 -21.79 -5.98
N VAL A 232 17.25 -22.26 -7.07
CA VAL A 232 17.08 -21.55 -8.34
C VAL A 232 15.80 -20.71 -8.33
N ILE A 233 14.73 -21.19 -7.67
CA ILE A 233 13.47 -20.43 -7.49
C ILE A 233 13.74 -19.04 -6.90
N SER A 234 14.57 -18.96 -5.86
CA SER A 234 14.95 -17.68 -5.20
C SER A 234 15.66 -16.66 -6.12
N LYS A 235 16.08 -17.07 -7.32
CA LYS A 235 16.80 -16.27 -8.31
C LYS A 235 16.05 -16.14 -9.63
N ALA A 236 14.87 -16.73 -9.75
CA ALA A 236 13.99 -16.55 -10.90
C ALA A 236 13.33 -15.17 -10.84
N THR A 237 13.20 -14.49 -11.98
CA THR A 237 12.40 -13.28 -12.12
C THR A 237 11.21 -13.53 -13.02
N PHE A 238 10.07 -12.97 -12.66
CA PHE A 238 8.86 -12.99 -13.46
C PHE A 238 8.32 -11.56 -13.58
N ASP A 239 8.40 -11.02 -14.78
CA ASP A 239 8.12 -9.62 -15.08
C ASP A 239 6.88 -9.55 -15.98
N ILE A 240 5.88 -8.76 -15.57
CA ILE A 240 4.63 -8.55 -16.32
C ILE A 240 4.60 -7.12 -16.83
N GLU A 241 4.62 -6.95 -18.15
CA GLU A 241 4.44 -5.68 -18.85
C GLU A 241 3.02 -5.61 -19.45
N PRO A 242 2.51 -4.42 -19.84
CA PRO A 242 1.14 -4.26 -20.34
C PRO A 242 0.75 -5.12 -21.56
N ARG A 243 1.72 -5.69 -22.30
CA ARG A 243 1.49 -6.56 -23.47
C ARG A 243 2.56 -7.66 -23.61
N ARG A 244 3.22 -8.06 -22.52
CA ARG A 244 4.32 -9.04 -22.57
C ARG A 244 4.53 -9.64 -21.19
N PHE A 245 4.94 -10.90 -21.11
CA PHE A 245 5.47 -11.46 -19.86
C PHE A 245 6.81 -12.15 -20.11
N ILE A 246 7.70 -12.04 -19.13
CA ILE A 246 9.08 -12.54 -19.21
C ILE A 246 9.33 -13.38 -17.96
N LEU A 247 9.79 -14.61 -18.15
CA LEU A 247 10.26 -15.50 -17.08
C LEU A 247 11.73 -15.82 -17.32
N SER A 248 12.61 -15.29 -16.47
CA SER A 248 14.03 -15.59 -16.50
C SER A 248 14.41 -16.48 -15.31
N ILE A 249 14.92 -17.68 -15.60
CA ILE A 249 15.37 -18.63 -14.58
C ILE A 249 16.84 -18.99 -14.85
N PRO A 250 17.75 -18.84 -13.88
CA PRO A 250 19.16 -19.18 -14.08
C PRO A 250 19.34 -20.63 -14.54
N ASN A 251 20.16 -20.81 -15.59
CA ASN A 251 20.43 -22.08 -16.29
C ASN A 251 19.30 -22.62 -17.20
N TYR A 252 18.20 -21.89 -17.37
CA TYR A 252 17.13 -22.20 -18.33
C TYR A 252 17.06 -21.17 -19.46
N PRO A 253 16.37 -21.47 -20.59
CA PRO A 253 15.92 -20.44 -21.51
C PRO A 253 15.08 -19.39 -20.78
N THR A 254 15.23 -18.12 -21.17
CA THR A 254 14.25 -17.09 -20.80
C THR A 254 13.01 -17.30 -21.66
N LEU A 255 11.86 -17.50 -21.04
CA LEU A 255 10.57 -17.49 -21.74
C LEU A 255 10.13 -16.05 -21.90
N ASP A 256 9.86 -15.64 -23.12
CA ASP A 256 9.54 -14.28 -23.50
C ASP A 256 8.34 -14.32 -24.44
N VAL A 257 7.17 -13.90 -23.95
CA VAL A 257 5.90 -13.99 -24.69
C VAL A 257 5.34 -12.60 -24.92
N ASP A 258 5.29 -12.22 -26.20
CA ASP A 258 4.75 -10.94 -26.67
C ASP A 258 3.26 -11.07 -27.00
N LEU A 259 2.41 -10.46 -26.17
CA LEU A 259 0.95 -10.46 -26.32
C LEU A 259 0.45 -9.45 -27.38
N ARG A 260 1.35 -8.83 -28.15
CA ARG A 260 1.00 -8.05 -29.36
C ARG A 260 0.81 -8.93 -30.59
N ILE A 261 1.34 -10.14 -30.55
CA ILE A 261 1.26 -11.15 -31.61
C ILE A 261 -0.13 -11.80 -31.56
N SER A 262 -0.64 -12.36 -32.67
CA SER A 262 -1.95 -13.00 -32.65
C SER A 262 -1.94 -14.32 -31.88
N ASP A 263 -3.05 -14.68 -31.22
CA ASP A 263 -3.20 -15.93 -30.45
C ASP A 263 -2.76 -17.19 -31.22
N ALA A 264 -2.92 -17.19 -32.55
CA ALA A 264 -2.53 -18.29 -33.44
C ALA A 264 -1.01 -18.38 -33.67
N GLU A 265 -0.31 -17.25 -33.67
CA GLU A 265 1.15 -17.17 -33.80
C GLU A 265 1.85 -17.33 -32.44
N ILE A 266 1.18 -17.00 -31.34
CA ILE A 266 1.67 -17.15 -29.95
C ILE A 266 1.83 -18.64 -29.54
N VAL A 267 1.07 -19.55 -30.15
CA VAL A 267 1.01 -20.98 -29.78
C VAL A 267 1.68 -21.90 -30.84
N SER A 268 2.33 -21.31 -31.86
CA SER A 268 3.05 -22.03 -32.94
C SER A 268 4.53 -22.27 -32.63
#